data_AF-A0A9D9VPD7-F1
#
_entry.id   AF-A0A9D9VPD7-F1
#
_cell.length_a   1.000
_cell.length_b   1.000
_cell.length_c   1.000
_cell.angle_alpha   90.00
_cell.angle_beta   90.00
_cell.angle_gamma   90.00
#
_symmetry.space_group_name_H-M   'P 1'
#
loop_
_entity.id
_entity.type
_entity.pdbx_description
1 polymer ?
#
loop_
_entity_poly.entity_id
_entity_poly.type
_entity_poly.pdbx_seq_one_letter_code
_entity_poly.pdbx_strand_id
1 'polypeptide(L)'
;MSDQAGKKLCPKCRMEVDVKATICPHCKSDLRNWFRQHPIGTLLLVLIVVPIFVSQIIAEPTPELSPAEQAVQDIKEVKYQSARILAKSYIDKVPLTSPSTAKYNPPTTKVDPQNPNLFEVSSYIDSQNGFGAMVRAYWSMKLEFIGKDDQASIETDANWKIKEFIFDGEKIK
;
A
#
# COMPACT_ATOMS: atom_id res chain seq x y z
N MET A 1 20.39 -59.62 31.60
CA MET A 1 20.48 -58.69 30.46
C MET A 1 20.62 -57.31 31.04
N SER A 2 21.86 -56.85 31.24
CA SER A 2 22.15 -55.59 31.94
C SER A 2 22.57 -54.56 30.91
N ASP A 3 21.66 -53.62 30.65
CA ASP A 3 21.89 -52.44 29.82
C ASP A 3 23.13 -51.68 30.31
N GLN A 4 24.12 -51.48 29.44
CA GLN A 4 25.17 -50.50 29.68
C GLN A 4 24.56 -49.10 29.57
N ALA A 5 24.02 -48.61 30.68
CA ALA A 5 23.51 -47.25 30.78
C ALA A 5 24.69 -46.26 30.76
N GLY A 6 24.79 -45.48 29.68
CA GLY A 6 25.72 -44.35 29.63
C GLY A 6 25.46 -43.39 30.80
N LYS A 7 26.53 -42.79 31.33
CA LYS A 7 26.45 -41.77 32.39
C LYS A 7 26.75 -40.39 31.81
N LYS A 8 26.08 -39.36 32.32
CA LYS A 8 26.35 -37.94 32.02
C LYS A 8 26.52 -37.15 33.31
N LEU A 9 27.25 -36.03 33.25
CA LEU A 9 27.40 -35.14 34.40
C LEU A 9 26.17 -34.25 34.55
N CYS A 10 25.68 -34.09 35.78
CA CYS A 10 24.63 -33.12 36.08
C CYS A 10 25.16 -31.68 35.88
N PRO A 11 24.48 -30.81 35.09
CA PRO A 11 24.96 -29.44 34.84
C PRO A 11 25.07 -28.55 36.09
N LYS A 12 24.27 -28.83 37.13
CA LYS A 12 24.26 -28.02 38.37
C LYS A 12 25.24 -28.51 39.45
N CYS A 13 25.22 -29.80 39.79
CA CYS A 13 26.03 -30.34 40.89
C CYS A 13 27.26 -31.14 40.44
N ARG A 14 27.44 -31.36 39.12
CA ARG A 14 28.57 -32.09 38.51
C ARG A 14 28.77 -33.53 39.00
N MET A 15 27.78 -34.14 39.65
CA MET A 15 27.79 -35.56 39.95
C MET A 15 27.36 -36.40 38.75
N GLU A 16 27.88 -37.62 38.65
CA GLU A 16 27.52 -38.58 37.60
C GLU A 16 26.07 -39.06 37.77
N VAL A 17 25.29 -38.97 36.70
CA VAL A 17 23.89 -39.41 36.68
C VAL A 17 23.64 -40.23 35.43
N ASP A 18 22.68 -41.15 35.50
CA ASP A 18 22.22 -41.92 34.34
C ASP A 18 21.79 -40.99 33.20
N VAL A 19 22.16 -41.31 31.96
CA VAL A 19 21.77 -40.52 30.78
C VAL A 19 20.25 -40.37 30.65
N LYS A 20 19.48 -41.35 31.12
CA LYS A 20 18.00 -41.35 31.11
C LYS A 20 17.38 -40.61 32.31
N ALA A 21 18.16 -40.20 33.31
CA ALA A 21 17.62 -39.49 34.47
C ALA A 21 17.02 -38.13 34.09
N THR A 22 15.76 -37.91 34.49
CA THR A 22 15.01 -36.66 34.31
C THR A 22 15.20 -35.69 35.48
N ILE A 23 15.52 -36.21 36.67
CA ILE A 23 15.83 -35.44 37.88
C ILE A 23 17.14 -35.96 38.45
N CYS A 24 18.02 -35.06 38.89
CA CYS A 24 19.25 -35.45 39.56
C CYS A 24 18.97 -35.99 40.98
N PRO A 25 19.43 -37.20 41.36
CA PRO A 25 19.17 -37.77 42.69
C PRO A 25 19.87 -37.02 43.83
N HIS A 26 20.96 -36.32 43.55
CA HIS A 26 21.77 -35.67 44.57
C HIS A 26 21.33 -34.22 44.86
N CYS A 27 21.06 -33.42 43.83
CA CYS A 27 20.68 -32.01 43.99
C CYS A 27 19.23 -31.71 43.61
N LYS A 28 18.46 -32.72 43.18
CA LYS A 28 17.04 -32.63 42.79
C LYS A 28 16.75 -31.64 41.65
N SER A 29 17.77 -31.20 40.91
CA SER A 29 17.55 -30.31 39.76
C SER A 29 16.91 -31.07 38.60
N ASP A 30 15.93 -30.43 37.95
CA ASP A 30 15.34 -30.92 36.70
C ASP A 30 16.38 -30.88 35.57
N LEU A 31 16.57 -32.01 34.90
CA LEU A 31 17.54 -32.19 33.81
C LEU A 31 16.86 -32.20 32.43
N ARG A 32 15.54 -31.99 32.36
CA ARG A 32 14.80 -31.94 31.10
C ARG A 32 15.11 -30.62 30.37
N ASN A 33 15.27 -30.70 29.05
CA ASN A 33 15.38 -29.49 28.22
C ASN A 33 14.10 -28.65 28.34
N TRP A 34 14.24 -27.33 28.23
CA TRP A 34 13.14 -26.36 28.32
C TRP A 34 11.94 -26.75 27.45
N PHE A 35 12.19 -27.23 26.22
CA PHE A 35 11.17 -27.67 25.28
C PHE A 35 10.31 -28.86 25.77
N ARG A 36 10.88 -29.77 26.57
CA ARG A 36 10.17 -30.90 27.18
C ARG A 36 9.53 -30.55 28.52
N GLN A 37 10.06 -29.55 29.20
CA GLN A 37 9.52 -29.08 30.48
C GLN A 37 8.28 -28.19 30.26
N HIS A 38 8.23 -27.45 29.15
CA HIS A 38 7.14 -26.54 28.79
C HIS A 38 6.56 -26.88 27.40
N PRO A 39 5.77 -27.97 27.29
CA PRO A 39 5.20 -28.40 26.02
C PRO A 39 4.25 -27.34 25.43
N ILE A 40 3.47 -26.67 26.28
CA ILE A 40 2.54 -25.59 25.87
C ILE A 40 3.32 -24.36 25.37
N GLY A 41 4.36 -23.95 26.10
CA GLY A 41 5.20 -22.81 25.70
C GLY A 41 5.95 -23.07 24.39
N THR A 42 6.39 -24.31 24.19
CA THR A 42 7.03 -24.74 22.93
C THR A 42 6.05 -24.70 21.76
N LEU A 43 4.82 -25.19 21.96
CA LEU A 43 3.77 -25.13 20.94
C LEU A 43 3.43 -23.68 20.55
N LEU A 44 3.28 -22.79 21.53
CA LEU A 44 3.04 -21.36 21.28
C LEU A 44 4.19 -20.69 20.53
N LEU A 45 5.44 -21.00 20.89
CA LEU A 45 6.62 -20.46 20.20
C LEU A 45 6.64 -20.91 18.72
N VAL A 46 6.36 -22.18 18.45
CA VAL A 46 6.28 -22.70 17.07
C VAL A 46 5.15 -22.02 16.29
N LEU A 47 3.97 -21.87 16.89
CA LEU A 47 2.82 -21.19 16.27
C LEU A 47 3.06 -19.71 15.96
N ILE A 48 3.94 -19.03 16.71
CA ILE A 48 4.28 -17.63 16.47
C ILE A 48 5.41 -17.52 15.44
N VAL A 49 6.47 -18.32 15.58
CA VAL A 49 7.69 -18.18 14.79
C VAL A 49 7.51 -18.74 13.38
N VAL A 50 6.90 -19.91 13.23
CA VAL A 50 6.74 -20.56 11.91
C VAL A 50 5.99 -19.69 10.88
N PRO A 51 4.81 -19.10 11.17
CA PRO A 51 4.13 -18.28 10.17
C PRO A 51 4.93 -17.02 9.76
N ILE A 52 5.74 -16.45 10.66
CA ILE A 52 6.60 -15.29 10.33
C ILE A 52 7.64 -15.69 9.28
N PHE A 53 8.26 -16.87 9.44
CA PHE A 53 9.24 -17.38 8.48
C PHE A 53 8.59 -17.87 7.18
N VAL A 54 7.40 -18.48 7.24
CA VAL A 54 6.65 -18.94 6.06
C VAL A 54 6.18 -17.75 5.22
N SER A 55 5.79 -16.64 5.85
CA SER A 55 5.37 -15.41 5.15
C SER A 55 6.48 -14.79 4.28
N GLN A 56 7.76 -15.12 4.52
CA GLN A 56 8.87 -14.63 3.69
C GLN A 56 9.09 -15.47 2.43
N ILE A 57 8.47 -16.65 2.32
CA ILE A 57 8.66 -17.58 1.19
C ILE A 57 7.53 -17.46 0.17
N ILE A 58 6.35 -16.98 0.59
CA ILE A 58 5.16 -16.79 -0.27
C ILE A 58 5.11 -15.35 -0.80
N ALA A 59 6.25 -14.81 -1.24
CA ALA A 59 6.23 -13.63 -2.10
C ALA A 59 6.02 -14.14 -3.52
N GLU A 60 4.82 -13.94 -4.08
CA GLU A 60 4.63 -14.12 -5.52
C GLU A 60 5.63 -13.20 -6.23
N PRO A 61 6.42 -13.71 -7.20
CA PRO A 61 7.29 -12.85 -7.97
C PRO A 61 6.42 -11.83 -8.70
N THR A 62 6.52 -10.56 -8.30
CA THR A 62 5.92 -9.46 -9.05
C THR A 62 6.40 -9.59 -10.49
N PRO A 63 5.50 -9.68 -11.49
CA PRO A 63 5.92 -9.75 -12.88
C PRO A 63 6.78 -8.52 -13.19
N GLU A 64 8.06 -8.75 -13.43
CA GLU A 64 9.01 -7.70 -13.78
C GLU A 64 8.69 -7.27 -15.22
N LEU A 65 8.13 -6.06 -15.35
CA LEU A 65 7.85 -5.43 -16.64
C LEU A 65 9.17 -5.27 -17.40
N SER A 66 9.15 -5.49 -18.71
CA SER A 66 10.31 -5.15 -19.53
C SER A 66 10.59 -3.64 -19.45
N PRO A 67 11.84 -3.18 -19.67
CA PRO A 67 12.18 -1.76 -19.63
C PRO A 67 11.31 -0.90 -20.55
N ALA A 68 10.88 -1.45 -21.70
CA ALA A 68 10.00 -0.75 -22.63
C ALA A 68 8.57 -0.60 -22.07
N GLU A 69 8.02 -1.64 -21.44
CA GLU A 69 6.70 -1.58 -20.83
C GLU A 69 6.70 -0.65 -19.61
N GLN A 70 7.76 -0.65 -18.82
CA GLN A 70 7.91 0.26 -17.68
C GLN A 70 7.91 1.72 -18.16
N ALA A 71 8.68 2.04 -19.21
CA ALA A 71 8.70 3.39 -19.76
C ALA A 71 7.32 3.87 -20.24
N VAL A 72 6.51 2.97 -20.83
CA VAL A 72 5.13 3.28 -21.22
C VAL A 72 4.24 3.54 -20.01
N GLN A 73 4.37 2.75 -18.94
CA GLN A 73 3.62 2.97 -17.69
C GLN A 73 4.03 4.28 -17.01
N ASP A 74 5.32 4.59 -16.96
CA ASP A 74 5.83 5.82 -16.37
C ASP A 74 5.29 7.05 -17.10
N ILE A 75 5.32 7.05 -18.43
CA ILE A 75 4.74 8.14 -19.24
C ILE A 75 3.24 8.27 -18.99
N LYS A 76 2.52 7.15 -18.91
CA LYS A 76 1.08 7.16 -18.61
C LYS A 76 0.79 7.77 -17.24
N GLU A 77 1.58 7.42 -16.23
CA GLU A 77 1.42 7.96 -14.88
C GLU A 77 1.74 9.46 -14.82
N VAL A 78 2.80 9.92 -15.50
CA VAL A 78 3.12 11.35 -15.59
C VAL A 78 1.98 12.12 -16.27
N LYS A 79 1.39 11.60 -17.35
CA LYS A 79 0.20 12.20 -17.97
C LYS A 79 -1.00 12.23 -17.02
N TYR A 80 -1.22 11.16 -16.26
CA TYR A 80 -2.29 11.08 -15.28
C TYR A 80 -2.16 12.19 -14.21
N GLN A 81 -0.97 12.40 -13.67
CA GLN A 81 -0.73 13.45 -12.68
C GLN A 81 -0.84 14.84 -13.27
N SER A 82 -0.26 15.07 -14.46
CA SER A 82 -0.35 16.35 -15.16
C SER A 82 -1.80 16.75 -15.46
N ALA A 83 -2.63 15.82 -15.95
CA ALA A 83 -4.06 16.05 -16.17
C ALA A 83 -4.79 16.49 -14.88
N ARG A 84 -4.45 15.91 -13.73
CA ARG A 84 -5.05 16.28 -12.42
C ARG A 84 -4.63 17.67 -11.97
N ILE A 85 -3.34 18.01 -12.14
CA ILE A 85 -2.80 19.32 -11.79
C ILE A 85 -3.46 20.40 -12.65
N LEU A 86 -3.54 20.16 -13.96
CA LEU A 86 -4.19 21.08 -14.88
C LEU A 86 -5.67 21.26 -14.52
N ALA A 87 -6.42 20.17 -14.33
CA ALA A 87 -7.82 20.23 -13.93
C ALA A 87 -8.02 21.03 -12.64
N LYS A 88 -7.17 20.81 -11.63
CA LYS A 88 -7.18 21.56 -10.37
C LYS A 88 -6.99 23.06 -10.60
N SER A 89 -6.08 23.47 -11.48
CA SER A 89 -5.82 24.89 -11.75
C SER A 89 -7.02 25.64 -12.34
N TYR A 90 -7.91 24.94 -13.06
CA TYR A 90 -9.16 25.49 -13.58
C TYR A 90 -10.27 25.48 -12.53
N ILE A 91 -10.35 24.39 -11.77
CA ILE A 91 -11.33 24.25 -10.68
C ILE A 91 -11.12 25.30 -9.58
N ASP A 92 -9.87 25.61 -9.25
CA ASP A 92 -9.54 26.65 -8.27
C ASP A 92 -9.97 28.07 -8.73
N LYS A 93 -10.31 28.25 -10.01
CA LYS A 93 -10.76 29.53 -10.60
C LYS A 93 -12.29 29.60 -10.77
N VAL A 94 -13.02 28.54 -10.47
CA VAL A 94 -14.48 28.56 -10.57
C VAL A 94 -15.05 29.49 -9.50
N PRO A 95 -15.98 30.40 -9.85
CA PRO A 95 -16.64 31.24 -8.87
C PRO A 95 -17.57 30.39 -7.98
N LEU A 96 -17.21 30.26 -6.71
CA LEU A 96 -18.06 29.65 -5.68
C LEU A 96 -18.76 30.74 -4.86
N THR A 97 -19.95 30.45 -4.33
CA THR A 97 -20.67 31.37 -3.45
C THR A 97 -19.93 31.66 -2.14
N SER A 98 -19.17 30.70 -1.61
CA SER A 98 -18.33 30.88 -0.41
C SER A 98 -16.98 30.18 -0.55
N PRO A 99 -16.04 30.74 -1.34
CA PRO A 99 -14.77 30.10 -1.67
C PRO A 99 -13.92 29.76 -0.44
N SER A 100 -13.99 30.57 0.62
CA SER A 100 -13.27 30.37 1.87
C SER A 100 -13.69 29.10 2.65
N THR A 101 -14.85 28.54 2.33
CA THR A 101 -15.38 27.31 2.96
C THR A 101 -15.23 26.08 2.08
N ALA A 102 -14.71 26.25 0.86
CA ALA A 102 -14.61 25.20 -0.13
C ALA A 102 -13.65 24.08 0.31
N LYS A 103 -14.12 22.85 0.22
CA LYS A 103 -13.35 21.62 0.45
C LYS A 103 -13.25 20.84 -0.85
N TYR A 104 -12.04 20.74 -1.37
CA TYR A 104 -11.74 20.04 -2.61
C TYR A 104 -11.45 18.57 -2.32
N ASN A 105 -12.25 17.67 -2.89
CA ASN A 105 -12.06 16.24 -2.72
C ASN A 105 -11.09 15.67 -3.76
N PRO A 106 -10.31 14.61 -3.42
CA PRO A 106 -9.38 13.99 -4.36
C PRO A 106 -10.09 13.57 -5.66
N PRO A 107 -9.59 13.99 -6.83
CA PRO A 107 -10.22 13.63 -8.08
C PRO A 107 -9.92 12.20 -8.48
N THR A 108 -10.86 11.62 -9.21
CA THR A 108 -10.67 10.39 -9.98
C THR A 108 -10.30 10.77 -11.41
N THR A 109 -9.44 9.98 -12.04
CA THR A 109 -9.10 10.16 -13.44
C THR A 109 -9.31 8.86 -14.19
N LYS A 110 -9.98 8.95 -15.34
CA LYS A 110 -10.21 7.84 -16.27
C LYS A 110 -9.48 8.14 -17.58
N VAL A 111 -8.95 7.11 -18.21
CA VAL A 111 -8.36 7.21 -19.55
C VAL A 111 -9.34 6.57 -20.53
N ASP A 112 -9.57 7.21 -21.67
CA ASP A 112 -10.42 6.65 -22.71
C ASP A 112 -9.79 5.36 -23.26
N PRO A 113 -10.53 4.23 -23.30
CA PRO A 113 -10.00 2.95 -23.80
C PRO A 113 -9.60 2.98 -25.27
N GLN A 114 -10.21 3.87 -26.06
CA GLN A 114 -9.97 4.03 -27.50
C GLN A 114 -8.92 5.11 -27.79
N ASN A 115 -8.74 6.07 -26.86
CA ASN A 115 -7.74 7.13 -26.99
C ASN A 115 -6.94 7.30 -25.69
N PRO A 116 -5.71 6.73 -25.60
CA PRO A 116 -4.89 6.81 -24.38
C PRO A 116 -4.40 8.23 -24.04
N ASN A 117 -4.61 9.20 -24.94
CA ASN A 117 -4.32 10.61 -24.71
C ASN A 117 -5.54 11.42 -24.25
N LEU A 118 -6.71 10.80 -24.14
CA LEU A 118 -7.93 11.44 -23.64
C LEU A 118 -8.21 11.01 -22.19
N PHE A 119 -8.22 12.00 -21.30
CA PHE A 119 -8.38 11.83 -19.87
C PHE A 119 -9.65 12.51 -19.41
N GLU A 120 -10.41 11.86 -18.54
CA GLU A 120 -11.53 12.47 -17.82
C GLU A 120 -11.16 12.57 -16.35
N VAL A 121 -11.00 13.79 -15.85
CA VAL A 121 -10.76 14.09 -14.43
C VAL A 121 -12.06 14.59 -13.82
N SER A 122 -12.52 13.95 -12.75
CA SER A 122 -13.78 14.30 -12.11
C SER A 122 -13.71 14.22 -10.59
N SER A 123 -14.43 15.12 -9.92
CA SER A 123 -14.57 15.16 -8.46
C SER A 123 -15.78 16.01 -8.08
N TYR A 124 -15.81 16.45 -6.84
CA TYR A 124 -16.78 17.40 -6.31
C TYR A 124 -16.14 18.32 -5.27
N ILE A 125 -16.76 19.48 -5.08
CA ILE A 125 -16.38 20.50 -4.11
C ILE A 125 -17.55 20.67 -3.15
N ASP A 126 -17.27 20.60 -1.85
CA ASP A 126 -18.26 20.95 -0.84
C ASP A 126 -18.00 22.39 -0.38
N SER A 127 -18.96 23.29 -0.47
CA SER A 127 -18.84 24.70 -0.04
C SER A 127 -20.14 25.22 0.54
N GLN A 128 -20.11 26.27 1.36
CA GLN A 128 -21.34 26.89 1.86
C GLN A 128 -22.04 27.69 0.76
N ASN A 129 -23.38 27.66 0.77
CA ASN A 129 -24.19 28.61 0.02
C ASN A 129 -24.40 29.91 0.84
N GLY A 130 -25.15 30.87 0.28
CA GLY A 130 -25.45 32.15 0.95
C GLY A 130 -26.23 32.03 2.28
N PHE A 131 -26.77 30.86 2.61
CA PHE A 131 -27.47 30.57 3.86
C PHE A 131 -26.60 29.78 4.86
N GLY A 132 -25.32 29.55 4.57
CA GLY A 132 -24.40 28.79 5.42
C GLY A 132 -24.58 27.27 5.36
N ALA A 133 -25.46 26.75 4.49
CA ALA A 133 -25.62 25.32 4.30
C ALA A 133 -24.51 24.76 3.40
N MET A 134 -23.93 23.62 3.78
CA MET A 134 -22.93 22.93 2.95
C MET A 134 -23.62 22.29 1.74
N VAL A 135 -23.22 22.73 0.54
CA VAL A 135 -23.68 22.21 -0.75
C VAL A 135 -22.53 21.59 -1.52
N ARG A 136 -22.85 20.58 -2.33
CA ARG A 136 -21.89 19.84 -3.16
C ARG A 136 -22.08 20.22 -4.61
N ALA A 137 -21.01 20.69 -5.25
CA ALA A 137 -20.96 20.91 -6.69
C ALA A 137 -20.06 19.86 -7.35
N TYR A 138 -20.61 19.13 -8.32
CA TYR A 138 -19.87 18.13 -9.08
C TYR A 138 -19.14 18.76 -10.26
N TRP A 139 -18.00 18.21 -10.65
CA TRP A 139 -17.30 18.67 -11.84
C TRP A 139 -16.61 17.54 -12.58
N SER A 140 -16.50 17.68 -13.90
CA SER A 140 -15.75 16.78 -14.78
C SER A 140 -15.06 17.58 -15.87
N MET A 141 -13.86 17.16 -16.25
CA MET A 141 -13.06 17.79 -17.27
C MET A 141 -12.42 16.74 -18.17
N LYS A 142 -12.66 16.86 -19.48
CA LYS A 142 -12.01 16.04 -20.50
C LYS A 142 -10.82 16.78 -21.09
N LEU A 143 -9.65 16.17 -20.97
CA LEU A 143 -8.35 16.70 -21.35
C LEU A 143 -7.73 15.78 -22.40
N GLU A 144 -7.35 16.34 -23.55
CA GLU A 144 -6.65 15.63 -24.61
C GLU A 144 -5.18 16.09 -24.66
N PHE A 145 -4.26 15.15 -24.46
CA PHE A 145 -2.83 15.40 -24.63
C PHE A 145 -2.44 15.34 -26.12
N ILE A 146 -1.78 16.39 -26.62
CA ILE A 146 -1.37 16.52 -28.02
C ILE A 146 0.14 16.66 -28.20
N GLY A 147 0.91 16.57 -27.10
CA GLY A 147 2.36 16.68 -27.10
C GLY A 147 3.07 15.37 -27.42
N LYS A 148 4.40 15.39 -27.27
CA LYS A 148 5.25 14.20 -27.34
C LYS A 148 5.23 13.44 -26.02
N ASP A 149 5.50 12.15 -26.09
CA ASP A 149 5.56 11.25 -24.93
C ASP A 149 6.90 11.39 -24.18
N ASP A 150 7.17 12.60 -23.71
CA ASP A 150 8.31 12.96 -22.87
C ASP A 150 7.85 13.88 -21.74
N GLN A 151 8.55 13.83 -20.61
CA GLN A 151 8.13 14.51 -19.39
C GLN A 151 8.01 16.03 -19.56
N ALA A 152 8.94 16.68 -20.28
CA ALA A 152 8.92 18.12 -20.51
C ALA A 152 7.69 18.55 -21.32
N SER A 153 7.34 17.77 -22.35
CA SER A 153 6.12 17.99 -23.13
C SER A 153 4.85 17.80 -22.29
N ILE A 154 4.83 16.80 -21.40
CA ILE A 154 3.66 16.48 -20.56
C ILE A 154 3.40 17.53 -19.48
N GLU A 155 4.44 18.11 -18.91
CA GLU A 155 4.35 19.16 -17.89
C GLU A 155 4.03 20.55 -18.47
N THR A 156 4.01 20.68 -19.80
CA THR A 156 3.68 21.93 -20.49
C THR A 156 2.17 22.00 -20.77
N ASP A 157 1.47 22.92 -20.09
CA ASP A 157 0.02 23.16 -20.26
C ASP A 157 -0.42 23.39 -21.72
N ALA A 158 0.44 23.95 -22.58
CA ALA A 158 0.13 24.19 -23.99
C ALA A 158 -0.09 22.90 -24.81
N ASN A 159 0.41 21.77 -24.32
CA ASN A 159 0.22 20.46 -24.96
C ASN A 159 -1.04 19.74 -24.47
N TRP A 160 -1.87 20.41 -23.67
CA TRP A 160 -3.14 19.90 -23.19
C TRP A 160 -4.30 20.71 -23.75
N LYS A 161 -5.24 20.01 -24.38
CA LYS A 161 -6.46 20.60 -24.91
C LYS A 161 -7.65 20.22 -24.02
N ILE A 162 -8.32 21.23 -23.47
CA ILE A 162 -9.61 21.02 -22.80
C ILE A 162 -10.67 20.79 -23.87
N LYS A 163 -11.23 19.59 -23.87
CA LYS A 163 -12.32 19.18 -24.76
C LYS A 163 -13.68 19.49 -24.19
N GLU A 164 -13.78 19.40 -22.88
CA GLU A 164 -15.01 19.64 -22.14
C GLU A 164 -14.68 19.97 -20.70
N PHE A 165 -15.40 20.95 -20.15
CA PHE A 165 -15.40 21.23 -18.72
C PHE A 165 -16.84 21.46 -18.26
N ILE A 166 -17.31 20.58 -17.38
CA ILE A 166 -18.64 20.62 -16.78
C ILE A 166 -18.49 20.94 -15.30
N PHE A 167 -19.28 21.88 -14.81
CA PHE A 167 -19.41 22.24 -13.41
C PHE A 167 -20.88 22.35 -13.05
N ASP A 168 -21.29 21.58 -12.04
CA ASP A 168 -22.66 21.47 -11.55
C ASP A 168 -23.72 21.21 -12.64
N GLY A 169 -23.34 20.39 -13.64
CA GLY A 169 -24.19 20.06 -14.78
C GLY A 169 -24.14 21.07 -15.94
N GLU A 170 -23.52 22.23 -15.74
CA GLU A 170 -23.35 23.25 -16.77
C GLU A 170 -22.01 23.12 -17.49
N LYS A 171 -22.03 23.21 -18.82
CA LYS A 171 -20.81 23.20 -19.63
C LYS A 171 -20.19 24.60 -19.62
N ILE A 172 -19.03 24.72 -18.99
CA ILE A 172 -18.22 25.95 -18.96
C ILE A 172 -17.35 26.08 -20.22
N LYS A 173 -16.85 24.94 -20.74
CA LYS A 173 -15.97 24.90 -21.91
C LYS A 173 -16.17 23.63 -22.73
#